data_AF-F7E2J7-F1
#
_entry.id   AF-F7E2J7-F1
#
_cell.length_a   1.000
_cell.length_b   1.000
_cell.length_c   1.000
_cell.angle_alpha   90.00
_cell.angle_beta   90.00
_cell.angle_gamma   90.00
#
_symmetry.space_group_name_H-M   'P 1'
#
loop_
_entity.id
_entity.type
_entity.pdbx_description
1 polymer ?
#
loop_
_entity_poly.entity_id
_entity_poly.type
_entity_poly.pdbx_seq_one_letter_code
_entity_poly.pdbx_strand_id
1 'polypeptide(L)'
;MPVDLSGTWNMVSNENFEGYMQALGIDFATRKVAKMLKPQKVIKQDGDSFTIHTLSTFRNYLIQFKVGEEFDEDTKGLDNRKCKSLVTWDNDRLTCVQKGEKTNRGWTHWIEGDELYLEMFCEGQVCKQRFQRA
;
A
#
# COMPACT_ATOMS: atom_id res chain seq x y z
N MET A 1 5.82 4.81 21.98
CA MET A 1 5.02 3.71 21.37
C MET A 1 4.82 4.12 19.92
N PRO A 2 4.99 3.21 18.94
CA PRO A 2 4.69 3.53 17.54
C PRO A 2 3.25 4.01 17.39
N VAL A 3 3.00 4.84 16.39
CA VAL A 3 1.65 5.32 16.06
C VAL A 3 0.70 4.13 15.80
N ASP A 4 -0.54 4.22 16.28
CA ASP A 4 -1.59 3.25 16.00
C ASP A 4 -2.30 3.61 14.68
N LEU A 5 -2.10 2.79 13.66
CA LEU A 5 -2.71 2.95 12.34
C LEU A 5 -4.10 2.29 12.23
N SER A 6 -4.57 1.64 13.30
CA SER A 6 -5.84 0.90 13.30
C SER A 6 -7.03 1.78 12.91
N GLY A 7 -7.91 1.21 12.09
CA GLY A 7 -9.15 1.86 11.68
C GLY A 7 -9.57 1.52 10.25
N THR A 8 -10.70 2.11 9.89
CA THR A 8 -11.22 2.10 8.54
C THR A 8 -10.98 3.47 7.92
N TRP A 9 -10.47 3.49 6.69
CA TRP A 9 -9.96 4.68 6.02
C TRP A 9 -10.49 4.75 4.59
N ASN A 10 -11.20 5.83 4.26
CA ASN A 10 -11.80 6.05 2.95
C ASN A 10 -10.90 6.94 2.10
N MET A 11 -10.61 6.53 0.86
CA MET A 11 -9.75 7.31 -0.03
C MET A 11 -10.34 8.69 -0.34
N VAL A 12 -9.50 9.72 -0.18
CA VAL A 12 -9.78 11.13 -0.49
C VAL A 12 -9.11 11.52 -1.81
N SER A 13 -7.82 11.20 -1.97
CA SER A 13 -7.06 11.52 -3.18
C SER A 13 -6.11 10.39 -3.59
N ASN A 14 -5.74 10.39 -4.88
CA ASN A 14 -4.88 9.38 -5.49
C ASN A 14 -4.11 9.99 -6.67
N GLU A 15 -2.89 10.45 -6.39
CA GLU A 15 -2.04 11.20 -7.30
C GLU A 15 -1.01 10.26 -7.96
N ASN A 16 -0.86 10.39 -9.29
CA ASN A 16 0.07 9.60 -10.10
C ASN A 16 -0.07 8.05 -10.01
N PHE A 17 -1.26 7.55 -9.70
CA PHE A 17 -1.50 6.10 -9.69
C PHE A 17 -1.28 5.44 -11.06
N GLU A 18 -1.59 6.15 -12.13
CA GLU A 18 -1.41 5.67 -13.50
C GLU A 18 0.07 5.45 -13.84
N GLY A 19 0.96 6.37 -13.45
CA GLY A 19 2.40 6.24 -13.62
C GLY A 19 2.97 5.08 -12.79
N TYR A 20 2.55 4.95 -11.53
CA TYR A 20 2.94 3.81 -10.69
C TYR A 20 2.50 2.46 -11.27
N MET A 21 1.25 2.33 -11.72
CA MET A 21 0.77 1.10 -12.36
C MET A 21 1.50 0.80 -13.67
N GLN A 22 1.87 1.82 -14.44
CA GLN A 22 2.67 1.64 -15.65
C GLN A 22 4.08 1.11 -15.32
N ALA A 23 4.73 1.63 -14.28
CA ALA A 23 6.01 1.10 -13.79
C ALA A 23 5.90 -0.37 -13.34
N LEU A 24 4.76 -0.77 -12.75
CA LEU A 24 4.49 -2.18 -12.44
C LEU A 24 4.21 -3.06 -13.68
N GLY A 25 4.07 -2.48 -14.87
CA GLY A 25 3.75 -3.22 -16.10
C GLY A 25 2.29 -3.66 -16.20
N ILE A 26 1.37 -3.03 -15.45
CA ILE A 26 -0.07 -3.30 -15.53
C ILE A 26 -0.60 -2.79 -16.88
N ASP A 27 -1.46 -3.56 -17.57
CA ASP A 27 -1.98 -3.21 -18.89
C ASP A 27 -2.91 -1.97 -18.88
N PHE A 28 -3.04 -1.32 -20.04
CA PHE A 28 -3.77 -0.06 -20.17
C PHE A 28 -5.24 -0.13 -19.76
N ALA A 29 -5.93 -1.23 -20.09
CA ALA A 29 -7.35 -1.37 -19.77
C ALA A 29 -7.55 -1.49 -18.25
N THR A 30 -6.75 -2.31 -17.59
CA THR A 30 -6.75 -2.42 -16.12
C THR A 30 -6.45 -1.08 -15.45
N ARG A 31 -5.46 -0.31 -15.96
CA ARG A 31 -5.14 1.02 -15.42
C ARG A 31 -6.32 1.99 -15.51
N LYS A 32 -7.06 1.99 -16.62
CA LYS A 32 -8.23 2.87 -16.80
C LYS A 32 -9.34 2.58 -15.79
N VAL A 33 -9.62 1.31 -15.54
CA VAL A 33 -10.62 0.90 -14.53
C VAL A 33 -10.13 1.27 -13.13
N ALA A 34 -8.90 0.89 -12.79
CA ALA A 34 -8.34 1.07 -11.45
C ALA A 34 -8.26 2.54 -11.02
N LYS A 35 -8.00 3.48 -11.93
CA LYS A 35 -7.95 4.93 -11.65
C LYS A 35 -9.30 5.52 -11.20
N MET A 36 -10.42 4.91 -11.60
CA MET A 36 -11.76 5.39 -11.22
C MET A 36 -12.21 4.89 -9.84
N LEU A 37 -11.47 3.94 -9.25
CA LEU A 37 -11.81 3.33 -7.98
C LEU A 37 -11.41 4.23 -6.81
N LYS A 38 -12.21 4.17 -5.74
CA LYS A 38 -11.92 4.79 -4.44
C LYS A 38 -11.83 3.70 -3.38
N PRO A 39 -10.68 3.01 -3.25
CA PRO A 39 -10.57 1.93 -2.30
C PRO A 39 -10.68 2.41 -0.85
N GLN A 40 -11.19 1.53 0.00
CA GLN A 40 -11.19 1.66 1.45
C GLN A 40 -10.05 0.81 2.03
N LYS A 41 -9.36 1.30 3.05
CA LYS A 41 -8.40 0.50 3.83
C LYS A 41 -8.97 0.15 5.19
N VAL A 42 -8.85 -1.10 5.58
CA VAL A 42 -9.14 -1.56 6.94
C VAL A 42 -7.85 -2.09 7.53
N ILE A 43 -7.34 -1.40 8.54
CA ILE A 43 -6.08 -1.71 9.21
C ILE A 43 -6.38 -2.22 10.61
N LYS A 44 -5.82 -3.38 10.93
CA LYS A 44 -5.75 -3.91 12.30
C LYS A 44 -4.29 -4.02 12.69
N GLN A 45 -3.92 -3.35 13.78
CA GLN A 45 -2.60 -3.40 14.39
C GLN A 45 -2.70 -4.04 15.78
N ASP A 46 -1.89 -5.06 16.03
CA ASP A 46 -1.74 -5.73 17.32
C ASP A 46 -0.25 -5.81 17.67
N GLY A 47 0.23 -4.80 18.38
CA GLY A 47 1.66 -4.55 18.56
C GLY A 47 2.36 -4.39 17.21
N ASP A 48 3.27 -5.32 16.89
CA ASP A 48 4.00 -5.38 15.63
C ASP A 48 3.30 -6.20 14.54
N SER A 49 2.16 -6.84 14.86
CA SER A 49 1.41 -7.66 13.89
C SER A 49 0.37 -6.81 13.18
N PHE A 50 0.41 -6.81 11.84
CA PHE A 50 -0.49 -6.02 11.01
C PHE A 50 -1.33 -6.90 10.11
N THR A 51 -2.56 -6.46 9.89
CA THR A 51 -3.43 -6.93 8.81
C THR A 51 -4.00 -5.70 8.12
N ILE A 52 -3.70 -5.54 6.82
CA ILE A 52 -4.18 -4.43 6.01
C ILE A 52 -5.02 -5.01 4.87
N HIS A 53 -6.31 -4.70 4.88
CA HIS A 53 -7.21 -4.96 3.77
C HIS A 53 -7.38 -3.69 2.93
N THR A 54 -7.08 -3.76 1.64
CA THR A 54 -7.44 -2.72 0.67
C THR A 54 -8.61 -3.24 -0.16
N LEU A 55 -9.76 -2.59 -0.03
CA LEU A 55 -11.05 -3.02 -0.58
C LEU A 55 -11.47 -2.10 -1.73
N SER A 56 -11.88 -2.65 -2.86
CA SER A 56 -12.48 -1.89 -3.97
C SER A 56 -13.58 -2.70 -4.65
N THR A 57 -14.37 -2.06 -5.51
CA THR A 57 -15.42 -2.74 -6.28
C THR A 57 -14.86 -3.67 -7.38
N PHE A 58 -13.55 -3.60 -7.67
CA PHE A 58 -12.93 -4.41 -8.72
C PHE A 58 -12.06 -5.53 -8.15
N ARG A 59 -11.09 -5.19 -7.30
CA ARG A 59 -10.16 -6.15 -6.68
C ARG A 59 -9.84 -5.75 -5.25
N ASN A 60 -9.75 -6.77 -4.40
CA ASN A 60 -9.35 -6.61 -3.00
C ASN A 60 -7.94 -7.19 -2.82
N TYR A 61 -7.18 -6.58 -1.93
CA TYR A 61 -5.84 -7.03 -1.58
C TYR A 61 -5.70 -7.10 -0.06
N LEU A 62 -5.14 -8.20 0.42
CA LEU A 62 -4.89 -8.45 1.83
C LEU A 62 -3.40 -8.69 2.03
N ILE A 63 -2.81 -8.00 2.99
CA ILE A 63 -1.45 -8.26 3.43
C ILE A 63 -1.43 -8.44 4.95
N GLN A 64 -0.69 -9.45 5.39
CA GLN A 64 -0.46 -9.77 6.79
C GLN A 64 1.03 -9.90 7.00
N PHE A 65 1.56 -9.22 8.01
CA PHE A 65 2.99 -9.20 8.29
C PHE A 65 3.24 -8.87 9.75
N LYS A 66 4.47 -9.12 10.18
CA LYS A 66 4.99 -8.64 11.45
C LYS A 66 6.15 -7.69 11.18
N VAL A 67 6.14 -6.53 11.83
CA VAL A 67 7.18 -5.52 11.65
C VAL A 67 8.54 -6.08 12.03
N GLY A 68 9.55 -5.84 11.19
CA GLY A 68 10.92 -6.35 11.36
C GLY A 68 11.16 -7.77 10.84
N GLU A 69 10.12 -8.48 10.39
CA GLU A 69 10.23 -9.84 9.85
C GLU A 69 9.98 -9.84 8.33
N GLU A 70 10.94 -10.38 7.56
CA GLU A 70 10.80 -10.51 6.10
C GLU A 70 9.83 -11.66 5.77
N PHE A 71 8.94 -11.45 4.79
CA PHE A 71 7.94 -12.45 4.39
C PHE A 71 7.79 -12.53 2.86
N ASP A 72 7.21 -13.64 2.40
CA ASP A 72 6.82 -13.81 1.00
C ASP A 72 5.48 -13.12 0.75
N GLU A 73 5.49 -12.08 -0.08
CA GLU A 73 4.31 -11.35 -0.51
C GLU A 73 3.88 -11.80 -1.91
N ASP A 74 2.63 -12.25 -2.04
CA ASP A 74 1.99 -12.52 -3.33
C ASP A 74 1.06 -11.35 -3.69
N THR A 75 1.38 -10.65 -4.78
CA THR A 75 0.63 -9.49 -5.29
C THR A 75 -0.38 -9.91 -6.35
N LYS A 76 -0.89 -11.15 -6.26
CA LYS A 76 -1.97 -11.69 -7.10
C LYS A 76 -3.17 -10.74 -7.12
N GLY A 77 -3.67 -10.48 -8.33
CA GLY A 77 -4.75 -9.52 -8.53
C GLY A 77 -4.28 -8.06 -8.56
N LEU A 78 -3.01 -7.77 -8.32
CA LEU A 78 -2.40 -6.47 -8.64
C LEU A 78 -1.57 -6.66 -9.91
N ASP A 79 -0.26 -6.79 -9.77
CA ASP A 79 0.69 -7.05 -10.86
C ASP A 79 1.12 -8.52 -10.96
N ASN A 80 0.54 -9.41 -10.14
CA ASN A 80 0.74 -10.87 -10.18
C ASN A 80 2.19 -11.32 -10.01
N ARG A 81 2.92 -10.67 -9.10
CA ARG A 81 4.31 -11.01 -8.77
C ARG A 81 4.45 -11.53 -7.34
N LYS A 82 5.56 -12.24 -7.12
CA LYS A 82 6.05 -12.57 -5.78
C LYS A 82 7.20 -11.65 -5.41
N CYS A 83 7.20 -11.16 -4.18
CA CYS A 83 8.26 -10.31 -3.63
C CYS A 83 8.66 -10.80 -2.24
N LYS A 84 9.89 -10.49 -1.83
CA LYS A 84 10.31 -10.55 -0.43
C LYS A 84 10.10 -9.18 0.17
N SER A 85 9.20 -9.08 1.13
CA SER A 85 8.78 -7.81 1.71
C SER A 85 9.22 -7.71 3.15
N LEU A 86 9.77 -6.54 3.51
CA LEU A 86 10.18 -6.21 4.87
C LEU A 86 9.57 -4.87 5.24
N VAL A 87 8.80 -4.87 6.33
CA VAL A 87 8.18 -3.67 6.88
C VAL A 87 8.92 -3.25 8.15
N THR A 88 9.31 -1.98 8.25
CA THR A 88 9.99 -1.41 9.41
C THR A 88 9.40 -0.06 9.79
N TRP A 89 9.51 0.30 11.06
CA TRP A 89 9.26 1.66 11.52
C TRP A 89 10.49 2.54 11.28
N ASP A 90 10.27 3.71 10.70
CA ASP A 90 11.19 4.85 10.72
C ASP A 90 10.47 6.00 11.43
N ASN A 91 10.76 6.14 12.73
CA ASN A 91 10.00 6.99 13.64
C ASN A 91 8.49 6.67 13.56
N ASP A 92 7.67 7.65 13.16
CA ASP A 92 6.21 7.51 13.04
C ASP A 92 5.76 7.07 11.64
N ARG A 93 6.69 6.62 10.80
CA ARG A 93 6.41 6.18 9.41
C ARG A 93 6.64 4.67 9.28
N LEU A 94 5.62 3.96 8.82
CA LEU A 94 5.69 2.53 8.53
C LEU A 94 6.10 2.33 7.07
N THR A 95 7.31 1.84 6.83
CA THR A 95 7.88 1.69 5.48
C THR A 95 8.05 0.22 5.12
N CYS A 96 7.66 -0.15 3.91
CA CYS A 96 7.87 -1.46 3.32
C CYS A 96 8.81 -1.37 2.12
N VAL A 97 9.80 -2.26 2.08
CA VAL A 97 10.62 -2.51 0.89
C VAL A 97 10.21 -3.86 0.31
N GLN A 98 9.90 -3.87 -0.98
CA GLN A 98 9.48 -5.06 -1.72
C GLN A 98 10.59 -5.47 -2.71
N LYS A 99 11.40 -6.46 -2.36
CA LYS A 99 12.49 -6.96 -3.21
C LYS A 99 11.94 -8.00 -4.20
N GLY A 100 12.21 -7.81 -5.48
CA GLY A 100 11.77 -8.71 -6.54
C GLY A 100 12.26 -8.24 -7.92
N GLU A 101 11.47 -8.56 -8.96
CA GLU A 101 11.76 -8.18 -10.35
C GLU A 101 11.84 -6.66 -10.55
N LYS A 102 11.00 -5.90 -9.83
CA LYS A 102 10.92 -4.44 -9.94
C LYS A 102 11.89 -3.77 -8.97
N THR A 103 12.67 -2.82 -9.49
CA THR A 103 13.64 -2.06 -8.70
C THR A 103 12.96 -0.90 -7.97
N ASN A 104 13.51 -0.52 -6.81
CA ASN A 104 12.99 0.56 -5.96
C ASN A 104 11.47 0.47 -5.77
N ARG A 105 10.98 -0.72 -5.35
CA ARG A 105 9.56 -0.98 -5.11
C ARG A 105 9.29 -1.00 -3.61
N GLY A 106 8.24 -0.31 -3.19
CA GLY A 106 7.84 -0.27 -1.79
C GLY A 106 6.75 0.74 -1.52
N TRP A 107 6.50 0.98 -0.24
CA TRP A 107 5.53 1.98 0.20
C TRP A 107 5.85 2.51 1.60
N THR A 108 5.30 3.67 1.94
CA THR A 108 5.38 4.27 3.28
C THR A 108 4.01 4.78 3.71
N HIS A 109 3.56 4.36 4.89
CA HIS A 109 2.34 4.81 5.56
C HIS A 109 2.67 5.70 6.76
N TRP A 110 1.88 6.74 6.98
CA TRP A 110 1.96 7.56 8.19
C TRP A 110 0.63 8.28 8.43
N ILE A 111 0.46 8.84 9.63
CA ILE A 111 -0.72 9.64 10.00
C ILE A 111 -0.29 11.08 10.23
N GLU A 112 -1.11 12.01 9.72
CA GLU A 112 -1.08 13.43 10.11
C GLU A 112 -2.51 13.84 10.47
N GLY A 113 -2.73 14.21 11.74
CA GLY A 113 -4.08 14.52 12.23
C GLY A 113 -5.02 13.32 12.16
N ASP A 114 -6.12 13.48 11.43
CA ASP A 114 -7.17 12.47 11.20
C ASP A 114 -7.08 11.78 9.83
N GLU A 115 -5.97 12.01 9.11
CA GLU A 115 -5.73 11.45 7.79
C GLU A 115 -4.60 10.40 7.80
N LEU A 116 -4.81 9.33 7.05
CA LEU A 116 -3.80 8.32 6.72
C LEU A 116 -3.21 8.65 5.35
N TYR A 117 -1.90 8.71 5.28
CA TYR A 117 -1.13 8.94 4.08
C TYR A 117 -0.46 7.66 3.62
N LEU A 118 -0.32 7.50 2.30
CA LEU A 118 0.39 6.41 1.66
C LEU A 118 1.17 6.93 0.46
N GLU A 119 2.48 6.71 0.45
CA GLU A 119 3.30 6.84 -0.73
C GLU A 119 3.69 5.44 -1.22
N MET A 120 3.37 5.12 -2.47
CA MET A 120 3.82 3.90 -3.14
C MET A 120 4.84 4.27 -4.21
N PHE A 121 5.93 3.54 -4.30
CA PHE A 121 7.00 3.82 -5.24
C PHE A 121 7.47 2.57 -5.99
N CYS A 122 7.85 2.73 -7.26
CA CYS A 122 8.36 1.68 -8.14
C CYS A 122 9.12 2.32 -9.31
N GLU A 123 10.37 1.91 -9.58
CA GLU A 123 11.17 2.36 -10.73
C GLU A 123 11.19 3.90 -10.93
N GLY A 124 11.24 4.65 -9.81
CA GLY A 124 11.28 6.12 -9.81
C GLY A 124 9.91 6.80 -9.95
N GLN A 125 8.83 6.04 -10.18
CA GLN A 125 7.46 6.56 -10.08
C GLN A 125 7.01 6.56 -8.62
N VAL A 126 6.33 7.63 -8.21
CA VAL A 126 5.73 7.77 -6.88
C VAL A 126 4.25 8.08 -7.03
N CYS A 127 3.40 7.30 -6.38
CA CYS A 127 1.97 7.52 -6.23
C CYS A 127 1.68 7.96 -4.79
N LYS A 128 0.86 9.00 -4.61
CA LYS A 128 0.48 9.53 -3.30
C LYS A 128 -1.01 9.37 -3.07
N GLN A 129 -1.39 8.76 -1.96
CA GLN A 129 -2.77 8.56 -1.58
C GLN A 129 -3.03 9.16 -0.20
N ARG A 130 -4.20 9.78 -0.05
CA ARG A 130 -4.71 10.28 1.22
C ARG A 130 -6.03 9.59 1.52
N PHE A 131 -6.23 9.27 2.79
CA PHE A 131 -7.43 8.64 3.28
C PHE A 131 -7.94 9.36 4.53
N GLN A 132 -9.24 9.53 4.62
CA GLN A 132 -9.94 10.05 5.79
C GLN A 132 -10.40 8.89 6.65
N ARG A 133 -10.29 9.02 7.98
CA ARG A 133 -10.88 8.04 8.90
C ARG A 133 -12.40 7.98 8.69
N ALA A 134 -12.93 6.77 8.57
CA ALA A 134 -14.37 6.51 8.39
C ALA A 134 -15.18 6.81 9.65
#